data_AF-A0A535U4T5-F1
#
_entry.id   AF-A0A535U4T5-F1
#
_cell.length_a   1.000
_cell.length_b   1.000
_cell.length_c   1.000
_cell.angle_alpha   90.00
_cell.angle_beta   90.00
_cell.angle_gamma   90.00
#
_symmetry.space_group_name_H-M   'P 1'
#
loop_
_entity.id
_entity.type
_entity.pdbx_description
1 polymer ?
#
loop_
_entity_poly.entity_id
_entity_poly.type
_entity_poly.pdbx_seq_one_letter_code
_entity_poly.pdbx_strand_id
1 'polypeptide(L)'
;MVPWCGPADAALAGAACLAWGRLQQRQKTSAKPCASRVLIVVSAVLALGSVAFSVIGPKIIGNATNVIFDGVLGKSLPAGLTKAQAVALLRAHGQNQIADLISGANVVPGHGIDFTMLGQILGLAALVYLLSALLNWALAYIMAGVAQRTVFGLRQDVEAKMARLPLKYFDSHPHGDLLSRVTNDIDNISTTLQQGMTQILTSTLTIVGVLAVMVWISPLLAIVALVTVPLSILVTVLVARRSQKQFAAQWARTGTLNGHVEQMHTGHALVQVFGRRRKAIDEFNQQNQALYEASFRAQFLSGIIQPAIAFLGNVNYVVIAALGGYLVASGAITLG
;
A
#
# COMPACT_ATOMS: atom_id res chain seq x y z
N MET A 1 14.01 -10.87 8.43
CA MET A 1 14.38 -9.48 8.14
C MET A 1 13.15 -8.79 7.58
N VAL A 2 12.41 -8.07 8.43
CA VAL A 2 11.29 -7.23 7.99
C VAL A 2 11.91 -5.88 7.61
N PRO A 3 11.78 -5.39 6.37
CA PRO A 3 12.18 -4.04 6.04
C PRO A 3 11.13 -3.12 6.67
N TRP A 4 11.46 -2.45 7.77
CA TRP A 4 10.55 -1.51 8.41
C TRP A 4 10.93 -0.09 8.01
N CYS A 5 9.91 0.67 7.58
CA CYS A 5 10.06 2.00 7.05
C CYS A 5 10.59 2.97 8.11
N GLY A 6 11.78 3.51 7.91
CA GLY A 6 12.35 4.54 8.75
C GLY A 6 11.95 5.95 8.29
N PRO A 7 12.36 7.00 9.02
CA PRO A 7 12.39 8.37 8.46
C PRO A 7 13.23 8.46 7.17
N ALA A 8 14.05 7.44 6.89
CA ALA A 8 14.70 7.20 5.60
C ALA A 8 13.70 7.07 4.45
N ASP A 9 12.50 6.49 4.61
CA ASP A 9 11.55 6.30 3.50
C ASP A 9 10.76 7.58 3.17
N ALA A 10 10.49 8.40 4.18
CA ALA A 10 10.00 9.77 3.97
C ALA A 10 11.10 10.66 3.34
N ALA A 11 12.36 10.46 3.76
CA ALA A 11 13.51 11.08 3.12
C ALA A 11 13.79 10.53 1.72
N LEU A 12 13.43 9.27 1.41
CA LEU A 12 13.54 8.64 0.09
C LEU A 12 12.43 9.11 -0.84
N ALA A 13 11.21 9.33 -0.34
CA ALA A 13 10.14 10.01 -1.10
C ALA A 13 10.51 11.47 -1.39
N GLY A 14 11.08 12.18 -0.39
CA GLY A 14 11.66 13.51 -0.58
C GLY A 14 12.85 13.54 -1.53
N ALA A 15 13.74 12.54 -1.45
CA ALA A 15 14.89 12.37 -2.33
C ALA A 15 14.46 11.96 -3.74
N ALA A 16 13.38 11.19 -3.91
CA ALA A 16 12.79 10.87 -5.20
C ALA A 16 12.16 12.10 -5.85
N CYS A 17 11.46 12.93 -5.07
CA CYS A 17 10.90 14.19 -5.53
C CYS A 17 12.00 15.21 -5.90
N LEU A 18 13.08 15.29 -5.11
CA LEU A 18 14.26 16.13 -5.41
C LEU A 18 15.10 15.56 -6.54
N ALA A 19 15.24 14.23 -6.65
CA ALA A 19 15.90 13.55 -7.76
C ALA A 19 15.11 13.82 -9.04
N TRP A 20 13.77 13.76 -8.99
CA TRP A 20 12.88 14.13 -10.09
C TRP A 20 13.02 15.60 -10.49
N GLY A 21 13.05 16.53 -9.53
CA GLY A 21 13.29 17.95 -9.79
C GLY A 21 14.64 18.18 -10.47
N ARG A 22 15.69 17.47 -10.03
CA ARG A 22 17.02 17.49 -10.64
C ARG A 22 17.07 16.77 -11.99
N LEU A 23 16.26 15.74 -12.21
CA LEU A 23 16.07 15.04 -13.48
C LEU A 23 15.38 15.95 -14.49
N GLN A 24 14.36 16.70 -14.07
CA GLN A 24 13.70 17.72 -14.87
C GLN A 24 14.65 18.88 -15.21
N GLN A 25 15.51 19.29 -14.27
CA GLN A 25 16.56 20.30 -14.51
C GLN A 25 17.65 19.79 -15.47
N ARG A 26 18.14 18.56 -15.31
CA ARG A 26 19.13 17.94 -16.22
C ARG A 26 18.54 17.62 -17.61
N GLN A 27 17.26 17.28 -17.69
CA GLN A 27 16.56 17.07 -18.97
C GLN A 27 16.26 18.37 -19.71
N LYS A 28 16.19 19.52 -19.01
CA LYS A 28 16.18 20.83 -19.68
C LYS A 28 17.52 21.13 -20.37
N THR A 29 18.63 20.57 -19.90
CA THR A 29 19.98 20.81 -20.46
C THR A 29 20.45 19.78 -21.50
N SER A 30 19.82 18.60 -21.59
CA SER A 30 20.12 17.57 -22.60
C SER A 30 19.03 17.50 -23.68
N ALA A 31 19.43 17.52 -24.95
CA ALA A 31 18.59 17.67 -26.16
C ALA A 31 17.54 16.57 -26.48
N LYS A 32 17.08 15.76 -25.50
CA LYS A 32 15.96 14.81 -25.67
C LYS A 32 14.77 15.00 -24.69
N PRO A 33 14.29 16.23 -24.43
CA PRO A 33 13.22 16.49 -23.46
C PRO A 33 11.83 16.00 -23.89
N CYS A 34 11.58 15.80 -25.20
CA CYS A 34 10.23 15.45 -25.69
C CYS A 34 9.84 14.00 -25.36
N ALA A 35 10.76 13.04 -25.46
CA ALA A 35 10.45 11.63 -25.25
C ALA A 35 10.15 11.30 -23.77
N SER A 36 10.83 11.94 -22.81
CA SER A 36 10.59 11.67 -21.38
C SER A 36 9.27 12.24 -20.88
N ARG A 37 8.92 13.47 -21.28
CA ARG A 37 7.66 14.12 -20.90
C ARG A 37 6.45 13.34 -21.43
N VAL A 38 6.54 12.85 -22.66
CA VAL A 38 5.50 11.99 -23.24
C VAL A 38 5.35 10.70 -22.44
N LEU A 39 6.45 10.02 -22.09
CA LEU A 39 6.38 8.80 -21.27
C LEU A 39 5.75 9.04 -19.90
N ILE A 40 6.02 10.17 -19.27
CA ILE A 40 5.44 10.54 -17.97
C ILE A 40 3.92 10.74 -18.08
N VAL A 41 3.48 11.50 -19.09
CA VAL A 41 2.05 11.74 -19.33
C VAL A 41 1.35 10.42 -19.66
N VAL A 42 1.95 9.58 -20.50
CA VAL A 42 1.42 8.25 -20.84
C VAL A 42 1.30 7.39 -19.57
N SER A 43 2.33 7.33 -18.73
CA SER A 43 2.28 6.60 -17.46
C SER A 43 1.17 7.13 -16.53
N ALA A 44 1.01 8.45 -16.42
CA ALA A 44 -0.05 9.04 -15.61
C ALA A 44 -1.46 8.66 -16.13
N VAL A 45 -1.66 8.68 -17.45
CA VAL A 45 -2.92 8.28 -18.08
C VAL A 45 -3.19 6.79 -17.90
N LEU A 46 -2.18 5.94 -18.08
CA LEU A 46 -2.30 4.49 -17.86
C LEU A 46 -2.64 4.18 -16.40
N ALA A 47 -2.03 4.87 -15.45
CA ALA A 47 -2.32 4.72 -14.02
C ALA A 47 -3.74 5.17 -13.68
N LEU A 48 -4.18 6.31 -14.22
CA LEU A 48 -5.56 6.78 -14.05
C LEU A 48 -6.56 5.76 -14.60
N GLY A 49 -6.32 5.26 -15.81
CA GLY A 49 -7.18 4.27 -16.45
C GLY A 49 -7.23 2.95 -15.69
N SER A 50 -6.08 2.41 -15.28
CA SER A 50 -6.02 1.15 -14.52
C SER A 50 -6.74 1.29 -13.18
N VAL A 51 -6.48 2.37 -12.45
CA VAL A 51 -7.13 2.63 -11.17
C VAL A 51 -8.64 2.81 -11.35
N ALA A 52 -9.08 3.61 -12.32
CA ALA A 52 -10.51 3.80 -12.60
C ALA A 52 -11.24 2.48 -12.83
N PHE A 53 -10.68 1.59 -13.67
CA PHE A 53 -11.26 0.26 -13.88
C PHE A 53 -11.25 -0.61 -12.62
N SER A 54 -10.15 -0.64 -11.87
CA SER A 54 -10.07 -1.41 -10.62
C SER A 54 -11.06 -0.96 -9.55
N VAL A 55 -11.35 0.35 -9.48
CA VAL A 55 -12.25 0.97 -8.50
C VAL A 55 -13.72 0.80 -8.91
N ILE A 56 -14.02 0.75 -10.22
CA ILE A 56 -15.36 0.46 -10.72
C ILE A 56 -15.72 -1.03 -10.53
N GLY A 57 -14.73 -1.93 -10.54
CA GLY A 57 -14.92 -3.38 -10.40
C GLY A 57 -15.86 -3.80 -9.25
N PRO A 58 -15.62 -3.37 -7.99
CA PRO A 58 -16.50 -3.69 -6.87
C PRO A 58 -17.96 -3.28 -7.07
N LYS A 59 -18.22 -2.14 -7.73
CA LYS A 59 -19.59 -1.69 -8.05
C LYS A 59 -20.27 -2.61 -9.06
N ILE A 60 -19.52 -3.11 -10.06
CA ILE A 60 -20.05 -4.08 -11.03
C ILE A 60 -20.38 -5.41 -10.34
N ILE A 61 -19.51 -5.85 -9.42
CA ILE A 61 -19.78 -7.04 -8.59
C ILE A 61 -21.01 -6.82 -7.71
N GLY A 62 -21.18 -5.63 -7.14
CA GLY A 62 -22.39 -5.23 -6.41
C GLY A 62 -23.67 -5.42 -7.23
N ASN A 63 -23.66 -4.98 -8.49
CA ASN A 63 -24.79 -5.22 -9.39
C ASN A 63 -25.07 -6.72 -9.63
N ALA A 64 -24.05 -7.57 -9.68
CA ALA A 64 -24.24 -9.03 -9.77
C ALA A 64 -24.91 -9.59 -8.50
N THR A 65 -24.50 -9.09 -7.31
CA THR A 65 -25.15 -9.42 -6.04
C THR A 65 -26.62 -9.00 -6.04
N ASN A 66 -26.94 -7.81 -6.58
CA ASN A 66 -28.32 -7.35 -6.72
C ASN A 66 -29.15 -8.29 -7.61
N VAL A 67 -28.64 -8.76 -8.75
CA VAL A 67 -29.37 -9.72 -9.61
C VAL A 67 -29.68 -11.04 -8.89
N ILE A 68 -28.70 -11.55 -8.13
CA ILE A 68 -28.90 -12.77 -7.35
C ILE A 68 -29.95 -12.54 -6.27
N PHE A 69 -29.83 -11.44 -5.53
CA PHE A 69 -30.74 -11.09 -4.43
C PHE A 69 -32.17 -10.84 -4.92
N ASP A 70 -32.32 -10.03 -5.97
CA ASP A 70 -33.60 -9.70 -6.59
C ASP A 70 -34.29 -10.95 -7.15
N GLY A 71 -33.53 -11.86 -7.76
CA GLY A 71 -34.05 -13.13 -8.27
C GLY A 71 -34.48 -14.12 -7.17
N VAL A 72 -33.79 -14.14 -6.02
CA VAL A 72 -34.19 -14.94 -4.85
C VAL A 72 -35.48 -14.39 -4.24
N LEU A 73 -35.59 -13.08 -4.07
CA LEU A 73 -36.81 -12.44 -3.57
C LEU A 73 -37.99 -12.59 -4.55
N GLY A 74 -37.74 -12.47 -5.85
CA GLY A 74 -38.75 -12.60 -6.90
C GLY A 74 -39.39 -13.98 -6.93
N LYS A 75 -38.60 -15.04 -6.72
CA LYS A 75 -39.09 -16.42 -6.62
C LYS A 75 -40.03 -16.65 -5.43
N SER A 76 -39.86 -15.90 -4.34
CA SER A 76 -40.68 -16.02 -3.13
C SER A 76 -42.02 -15.27 -3.24
N LEU A 77 -42.22 -14.44 -4.26
CA LEU A 77 -43.46 -13.68 -4.46
C LEU A 77 -44.41 -14.38 -5.44
N PRO A 78 -45.75 -14.23 -5.26
CA PRO A 78 -46.73 -14.79 -6.17
C PRO A 78 -46.56 -14.20 -7.59
N ALA A 79 -46.61 -15.06 -8.61
CA ALA A 79 -46.49 -14.63 -10.00
C ALA A 79 -47.70 -13.78 -10.43
N GLY A 80 -47.46 -12.77 -11.28
CA GLY A 80 -48.51 -11.94 -11.89
C GLY A 80 -48.89 -10.67 -11.10
N LEU A 81 -48.30 -10.44 -9.93
CA LEU A 81 -48.45 -9.17 -9.20
C LEU A 81 -47.45 -8.13 -9.70
N THR A 82 -47.86 -6.86 -9.76
CA THR A 82 -46.91 -5.75 -9.90
C THR A 82 -46.15 -5.53 -8.60
N LYS A 83 -44.92 -4.98 -8.67
CA LYS A 83 -44.12 -4.63 -7.48
C LYS A 83 -44.92 -3.83 -6.45
N ALA A 84 -45.72 -2.85 -6.90
CA ALA A 84 -46.55 -2.03 -6.03
C ALA A 84 -47.66 -2.83 -5.34
N GLN A 85 -48.30 -3.78 -6.03
CA GLN A 85 -49.32 -4.65 -5.45
C GLN A 85 -48.70 -5.65 -4.47
N ALA A 86 -47.51 -6.19 -4.76
CA ALA A 86 -46.78 -7.07 -3.85
C ALA A 86 -46.38 -6.33 -2.56
N VAL A 87 -45.87 -5.10 -2.66
CA VAL A 87 -45.55 -4.24 -1.50
C VAL A 87 -46.81 -3.91 -0.69
N ALA A 88 -47.92 -3.56 -1.36
CA ALA A 88 -49.18 -3.27 -0.69
C ALA A 88 -49.76 -4.50 0.04
N LEU A 89 -49.67 -5.68 -0.57
CA LEU A 89 -50.11 -6.94 0.02
C LEU A 89 -49.27 -7.31 1.24
N LEU A 90 -47.94 -7.16 1.17
CA LEU A 90 -47.05 -7.40 2.31
C LEU A 90 -47.33 -6.45 3.47
N ARG A 91 -47.58 -5.17 3.19
CA ARG A 91 -48.01 -4.20 4.22
C ARG A 91 -49.36 -4.57 4.83
N ALA A 92 -50.31 -5.05 4.01
CA ALA A 92 -51.61 -5.51 4.49
C ALA A 92 -51.51 -6.75 5.40
N HIS A 93 -50.53 -7.62 5.17
CA HIS A 93 -50.21 -8.76 6.04
C HIS A 93 -49.31 -8.40 7.24
N GLY A 94 -49.05 -7.12 7.48
CA GLY A 94 -48.20 -6.64 8.59
C GLY A 94 -46.69 -6.84 8.39
N GLN A 95 -46.25 -7.26 7.20
CA GLN A 95 -44.85 -7.54 6.86
C GLN A 95 -44.13 -6.29 6.34
N ASN A 96 -44.15 -5.20 7.12
CA ASN A 96 -43.62 -3.90 6.71
C ASN A 96 -42.12 -3.92 6.37
N GLN A 97 -41.30 -4.68 7.11
CA GLN A 97 -39.88 -4.83 6.83
C GLN A 97 -39.60 -5.47 5.46
N ILE A 98 -40.34 -6.51 5.10
CA ILE A 98 -40.18 -7.19 3.80
C ILE A 98 -40.68 -6.28 2.68
N ALA A 99 -41.76 -5.53 2.93
CA ALA A 99 -42.27 -4.53 2.00
C ALA A 99 -41.28 -3.41 1.73
N ASP A 100 -40.60 -2.90 2.75
CA ASP A 100 -39.59 -1.84 2.62
C ASP A 100 -38.33 -2.34 1.91
N LEU A 101 -37.89 -3.56 2.23
CA LEU A 101 -36.79 -4.22 1.52
C LEU A 101 -37.09 -4.44 0.03
N ILE A 102 -38.29 -4.92 -0.32
CA ILE A 102 -38.71 -5.10 -1.71
C ILE A 102 -38.91 -3.75 -2.41
N SER A 103 -39.27 -2.69 -1.67
CA SER A 103 -39.45 -1.36 -2.25
C SER A 103 -38.15 -0.80 -2.83
N GLY A 104 -37.00 -1.07 -2.19
CA GLY A 104 -35.67 -0.66 -2.67
C GLY A 104 -35.07 -1.58 -3.74
N ALA A 105 -35.53 -2.83 -3.85
CA ALA A 105 -35.00 -3.85 -4.75
C ALA A 105 -35.70 -3.86 -6.14
N ASN A 106 -35.03 -4.29 -7.21
CA ASN A 106 -35.61 -4.35 -8.57
C ASN A 106 -36.26 -5.71 -8.84
N VAL A 107 -37.15 -6.13 -7.93
CA VAL A 107 -37.76 -7.46 -7.95
C VAL A 107 -38.88 -7.56 -8.98
N VAL A 108 -38.85 -8.62 -9.79
CA VAL A 108 -39.96 -9.03 -10.67
C VAL A 108 -40.66 -10.25 -10.02
N PRO A 109 -41.91 -10.11 -9.54
CA PRO A 109 -42.61 -11.20 -8.87
C PRO A 109 -42.78 -12.44 -9.74
N GLY A 110 -42.41 -13.61 -9.22
CA GLY A 110 -42.48 -14.89 -9.91
C GLY A 110 -41.33 -15.21 -10.87
N HIS A 111 -40.32 -14.34 -10.98
CA HIS A 111 -39.09 -14.62 -11.74
C HIS A 111 -37.93 -14.95 -10.80
N GLY A 112 -37.20 -16.02 -11.14
CA GLY A 112 -35.98 -16.42 -10.44
C GLY A 112 -34.76 -15.61 -10.88
N ILE A 113 -33.57 -16.11 -10.53
CA ILE A 113 -32.30 -15.49 -10.94
C ILE A 113 -32.16 -15.50 -12.46
N ASP A 114 -31.95 -14.32 -13.05
CA ASP A 114 -31.59 -14.20 -14.46
C ASP A 114 -30.10 -14.52 -14.65
N PHE A 115 -29.81 -15.78 -14.97
CA PHE A 115 -28.45 -16.25 -15.22
C PHE A 115 -27.80 -15.61 -16.46
N THR A 116 -28.60 -15.12 -17.42
CA THR A 116 -28.09 -14.47 -18.63
C THR A 116 -27.56 -13.08 -18.27
N MET A 117 -28.38 -12.29 -17.56
CA MET A 117 -27.98 -10.98 -17.04
C MET A 117 -26.80 -11.10 -16.08
N LEU A 118 -26.84 -12.07 -15.16
CA LEU A 118 -25.75 -12.34 -14.23
C LEU A 118 -24.44 -12.67 -14.98
N GLY A 119 -24.51 -13.55 -15.98
CA GLY A 119 -23.36 -13.91 -16.81
C GLY A 119 -22.78 -12.72 -17.57
N GLN A 120 -23.63 -11.81 -18.08
CA GLN A 120 -23.19 -10.58 -18.74
C GLN A 120 -22.48 -9.63 -17.77
N ILE A 121 -23.01 -9.44 -16.56
CA ILE A 121 -22.39 -8.58 -15.53
C ILE A 121 -21.06 -9.16 -15.08
N LEU A 122 -20.98 -10.46 -14.82
CA LEU A 122 -19.72 -11.13 -14.45
C LEU A 122 -18.70 -11.11 -15.59
N GLY A 123 -19.14 -11.29 -16.84
CA GLY A 123 -18.30 -11.14 -18.03
C GLY A 123 -17.76 -9.71 -18.17
N LEU A 124 -18.59 -8.70 -17.93
CA LEU A 124 -18.17 -7.30 -17.90
C LEU A 124 -17.17 -7.04 -16.76
N ALA A 125 -17.41 -7.56 -15.56
CA ALA A 125 -16.49 -7.44 -14.43
C ALA A 125 -15.13 -8.05 -14.76
N ALA A 126 -15.11 -9.25 -15.34
CA ALA A 126 -13.90 -9.92 -15.78
C ALA A 126 -13.15 -9.07 -16.82
N LEU A 127 -13.85 -8.53 -17.82
CA LEU A 127 -13.26 -7.66 -18.83
C LEU A 127 -12.66 -6.38 -18.21
N VAL A 128 -13.36 -5.75 -17.27
CA VAL A 128 -12.87 -4.54 -16.56
C VAL A 128 -11.60 -4.84 -15.76
N TYR A 129 -11.56 -5.97 -15.04
CA TYR A 129 -10.34 -6.37 -14.32
C TYR A 129 -9.19 -6.74 -15.27
N LEU A 130 -9.48 -7.40 -16.39
CA LEU A 130 -8.48 -7.69 -17.42
C LEU A 130 -7.88 -6.41 -18.02
N LEU A 131 -8.73 -5.43 -18.37
CA LEU A 131 -8.28 -4.13 -18.86
C LEU A 131 -7.46 -3.38 -17.82
N SER A 132 -7.92 -3.36 -16.56
CA SER A 132 -7.16 -2.81 -15.44
C SER A 132 -5.77 -3.46 -15.32
N ALA A 133 -5.70 -4.79 -15.37
CA ALA A 133 -4.45 -5.53 -15.27
C ALA A 133 -3.50 -5.25 -16.45
N LEU A 134 -4.03 -5.19 -17.68
CA LEU A 134 -3.25 -4.87 -18.88
C LEU A 134 -2.69 -3.45 -18.84
N LEU A 135 -3.49 -2.46 -18.44
CA LEU A 135 -3.03 -1.07 -18.28
C LEU A 135 -1.98 -0.95 -17.18
N ASN A 136 -2.18 -1.64 -16.05
CA ASN A 136 -1.21 -1.65 -14.95
C ASN A 136 0.10 -2.34 -15.37
N TRP A 137 0.02 -3.42 -16.15
CA TRP A 137 1.20 -4.09 -16.71
C TRP A 137 1.94 -3.18 -17.70
N ALA A 138 1.22 -2.51 -18.61
CA ALA A 138 1.81 -1.56 -19.54
C ALA A 138 2.50 -0.39 -18.82
N LEU A 139 1.86 0.14 -17.77
CA LEU A 139 2.45 1.15 -16.88
C LEU A 139 3.75 0.64 -16.26
N ALA A 140 3.74 -0.55 -15.66
CA ALA A 140 4.91 -1.14 -15.01
C ALA A 140 6.06 -1.38 -16.00
N TYR A 141 5.74 -1.85 -17.22
CA TYR A 141 6.72 -2.06 -18.28
C TYR A 141 7.38 -0.74 -18.73
N ILE A 142 6.57 0.31 -18.96
CA ILE A 142 7.09 1.63 -19.33
C ILE A 142 7.97 2.20 -18.21
N MET A 143 7.51 2.13 -16.96
CA MET A 143 8.24 2.65 -15.81
C MET A 143 9.55 1.89 -15.55
N ALA A 144 9.58 0.58 -15.76
CA ALA A 144 10.82 -0.20 -15.72
C ALA A 144 11.83 0.29 -16.77
N GLY A 145 11.38 0.55 -18.00
CA GLY A 145 12.22 1.12 -19.05
C GLY A 145 12.75 2.52 -18.73
N VAL A 146 11.91 3.39 -18.15
CA VAL A 146 12.30 4.74 -17.71
C VAL A 146 13.34 4.68 -16.59
N ALA A 147 13.12 3.83 -15.57
CA ALA A 147 14.06 3.65 -14.47
C ALA A 147 15.41 3.14 -14.99
N GLN A 148 15.41 2.10 -15.82
CA GLN A 148 16.66 1.50 -16.30
C GLN A 148 17.47 2.43 -17.19
N ARG A 149 16.82 3.21 -18.07
CA ARG A 149 17.52 4.23 -18.89
C ARG A 149 18.11 5.34 -18.03
N THR A 150 17.40 5.73 -16.97
CA THR A 150 17.87 6.74 -16.01
C THR A 150 19.11 6.24 -15.28
N VAL A 151 19.07 5.01 -14.77
CA VAL A 151 20.18 4.37 -14.05
C VAL A 151 21.38 4.18 -14.96
N PHE A 152 21.16 3.75 -16.21
CA PHE A 152 22.23 3.62 -17.19
C PHE A 152 22.94 4.97 -17.42
N GLY A 153 22.19 6.05 -17.62
CA GLY A 153 22.76 7.39 -17.75
C GLY A 153 23.49 7.86 -16.49
N LEU A 154 22.93 7.57 -15.30
CA LEU A 154 23.58 7.90 -14.03
C LEU A 154 24.92 7.16 -13.86
N ARG A 155 24.98 5.87 -14.21
CA ARG A 155 26.22 5.09 -14.18
C ARG A 155 27.28 5.66 -15.13
N GLN A 156 26.90 6.01 -16.35
CA GLN A 156 27.80 6.66 -17.31
C GLN A 156 28.34 8.01 -16.79
N ASP A 157 27.48 8.84 -16.21
CA ASP A 157 27.87 10.13 -15.64
C ASP A 157 28.83 9.96 -14.46
N VAL A 158 28.56 8.99 -13.58
CA VAL A 158 29.39 8.70 -12.42
C VAL A 158 30.74 8.16 -12.86
N GLU A 159 30.78 7.23 -13.82
CA GLU A 159 32.03 6.71 -14.39
C GLU A 159 32.86 7.82 -15.05
N ALA A 160 32.23 8.64 -15.90
CA ALA A 160 32.89 9.77 -16.54
C ALA A 160 33.40 10.81 -15.53
N LYS A 161 32.69 10.99 -14.41
CA LYS A 161 33.13 11.88 -13.32
C LYS A 161 34.30 11.27 -12.55
N MET A 162 34.26 9.97 -12.24
CA MET A 162 35.35 9.26 -11.56
C MET A 162 36.65 9.36 -12.35
N ALA A 163 36.60 9.20 -13.69
CA ALA A 163 37.76 9.32 -14.56
C ALA A 163 38.42 10.72 -14.57
N ARG A 164 37.72 11.77 -14.11
CA ARG A 164 38.20 13.16 -14.11
C ARG A 164 38.52 13.70 -12.71
N LEU A 165 38.34 12.91 -11.66
CA LEU A 165 38.61 13.33 -10.30
C LEU A 165 40.13 13.28 -10.03
N PRO A 166 40.69 14.29 -9.34
CA PRO A 166 42.10 14.30 -8.98
C PRO A 166 42.43 13.20 -7.98
N LEU A 167 43.66 12.67 -8.02
CA LEU A 167 44.11 11.57 -7.15
C LEU A 167 43.87 11.85 -5.65
N LYS A 168 44.07 13.11 -5.24
CA LYS A 168 43.80 13.59 -3.87
C LYS A 168 42.39 13.26 -3.35
N TYR A 169 41.39 13.21 -4.24
CA TYR A 169 40.02 12.85 -3.85
C TYR A 169 39.92 11.37 -3.45
N PHE A 170 40.64 10.49 -4.15
CA PHE A 170 40.69 9.06 -3.84
C PHE A 170 41.53 8.79 -2.59
N ASP A 171 42.59 9.57 -2.35
CA ASP A 171 43.41 9.45 -1.15
C ASP A 171 42.67 9.89 0.12
N SER A 172 41.70 10.82 -0.01
CA SER A 172 40.95 11.36 1.13
C SER A 172 39.65 10.60 1.44
N HIS A 173 39.29 9.56 0.67
CA HIS A 173 38.06 8.79 0.86
C HIS A 173 38.31 7.28 0.83
N PRO A 174 37.72 6.50 1.75
CA PRO A 174 37.82 5.04 1.71
C PRO A 174 37.26 4.49 0.39
N HIS A 175 38.01 3.62 -0.28
CA HIS A 175 37.57 2.98 -1.52
C HIS A 175 36.22 2.26 -1.39
N GLY A 176 35.91 1.69 -0.21
CA GLY A 176 34.63 1.03 0.06
C GLY A 176 33.43 1.97 0.07
N ASP A 177 33.58 3.21 0.56
CA ASP A 177 32.49 4.21 0.54
C ASP A 177 32.21 4.65 -0.91
N LEU A 178 33.26 4.86 -1.70
CA LEU A 178 33.11 5.16 -3.13
C LEU A 178 32.40 4.02 -3.87
N LEU A 179 32.83 2.77 -3.68
CA LEU A 179 32.19 1.63 -4.32
C LEU A 179 30.71 1.51 -3.92
N SER A 180 30.39 1.64 -2.63
CA SER A 180 29.00 1.57 -2.14
C SER A 180 28.11 2.67 -2.74
N ARG A 181 28.61 3.89 -2.90
CA ARG A 181 27.84 4.98 -3.52
C ARG A 181 27.61 4.75 -5.03
N VAL A 182 28.58 4.16 -5.72
CA VAL A 182 28.45 3.89 -7.16
C VAL A 182 27.56 2.68 -7.44
N THR A 183 27.52 1.69 -6.54
CA THR A 183 26.68 0.50 -6.72
C THR A 183 25.35 0.65 -5.99
N ASN A 184 25.38 0.63 -4.66
CA ASN A 184 24.18 0.53 -3.82
C ASN A 184 23.29 1.77 -3.91
N ASP A 185 23.85 2.98 -3.89
CA ASP A 185 23.01 4.19 -3.96
C ASP A 185 22.35 4.33 -5.34
N ILE A 186 23.05 3.97 -6.42
CA ILE A 186 22.49 3.95 -7.77
C ILE A 186 21.38 2.90 -7.88
N ASP A 187 21.56 1.72 -7.30
CA ASP A 187 20.56 0.66 -7.31
C ASP A 187 19.33 1.01 -6.43
N ASN A 188 19.55 1.70 -5.31
CA ASN A 188 18.48 2.27 -4.50
C ASN A 188 17.66 3.29 -5.30
N ILE A 189 18.32 4.18 -6.05
CA ILE A 189 17.65 5.13 -6.96
C ILE A 189 16.81 4.37 -8.01
N SER A 190 17.34 3.30 -8.59
CA SER A 190 16.62 2.44 -9.54
C SER A 190 15.32 1.92 -8.94
N THR A 191 15.42 1.32 -7.76
CA THR A 191 14.29 0.70 -7.06
C THR A 191 13.24 1.73 -6.68
N THR A 192 13.66 2.90 -6.16
CA THR A 192 12.75 3.99 -5.80
C THR A 192 12.01 4.56 -7.02
N LEU A 193 12.69 4.73 -8.16
CA LEU A 193 12.06 5.21 -9.38
C LEU A 193 11.08 4.20 -9.98
N GLN A 194 11.42 2.91 -9.94
CA GLN A 194 10.60 1.86 -10.53
C GLN A 194 9.35 1.56 -9.68
N GLN A 195 9.54 1.28 -8.40
CA GLN A 195 8.46 0.81 -7.51
C GLN A 195 7.83 1.98 -6.75
N GLY A 196 8.64 2.82 -6.11
CA GLY A 196 8.15 3.89 -5.24
C GLY A 196 7.28 4.91 -5.98
N MET A 197 7.75 5.39 -7.14
CA MET A 197 7.00 6.37 -7.93
C MET A 197 5.67 5.82 -8.44
N THR A 198 5.70 4.60 -9.01
CA THR A 198 4.49 3.93 -9.52
C THR A 198 3.49 3.71 -8.39
N GLN A 199 3.97 3.26 -7.22
CA GLN A 199 3.13 3.01 -6.06
C GLN A 199 2.48 4.29 -5.53
N ILE A 200 3.22 5.38 -5.41
CA ILE A 200 2.66 6.66 -4.93
C ILE A 200 1.55 7.12 -5.88
N LEU A 201 1.82 7.11 -7.19
CA LEU A 201 0.86 7.51 -8.21
C LEU A 201 -0.43 6.69 -8.13
N THR A 202 -0.33 5.35 -8.16
CA THR A 202 -1.50 4.46 -8.13
C THR A 202 -2.21 4.50 -6.78
N SER A 203 -1.49 4.57 -5.67
CA SER A 203 -2.09 4.61 -4.32
C SER A 203 -2.89 5.90 -4.11
N THR A 204 -2.34 7.06 -4.49
CA THR A 204 -3.06 8.33 -4.38
C THR A 204 -4.31 8.34 -5.26
N LEU A 205 -4.20 7.90 -6.51
CA LEU A 205 -5.36 7.77 -7.41
C LEU A 205 -6.40 6.80 -6.86
N THR A 206 -5.96 5.68 -6.26
CA THR A 206 -6.86 4.66 -5.69
C THR A 206 -7.62 5.22 -4.49
N ILE A 207 -6.93 5.90 -3.58
CA ILE A 207 -7.57 6.54 -2.42
C ILE A 207 -8.63 7.54 -2.89
N VAL A 208 -8.28 8.43 -3.82
CA VAL A 208 -9.21 9.43 -4.35
C VAL A 208 -10.38 8.77 -5.10
N GLY A 209 -10.08 7.78 -5.95
CA GLY A 209 -11.09 7.07 -6.74
C GLY A 209 -12.08 6.29 -5.87
N VAL A 210 -11.57 5.51 -4.91
CA VAL A 210 -12.41 4.74 -3.97
C VAL A 210 -13.27 5.69 -3.15
N LEU A 211 -12.70 6.75 -2.57
CA LEU A 211 -13.47 7.74 -1.80
C LEU A 211 -14.56 8.41 -2.65
N ALA A 212 -14.24 8.79 -3.89
CA ALA A 212 -15.21 9.40 -4.80
C ALA A 212 -16.39 8.45 -5.08
N VAL A 213 -16.11 7.17 -5.38
CA VAL A 213 -17.15 6.16 -5.61
C VAL A 213 -17.94 5.86 -4.33
N MET A 214 -17.29 5.76 -3.18
CA MET A 214 -17.97 5.53 -1.90
C MET A 214 -18.92 6.68 -1.52
N VAL A 215 -18.46 7.93 -1.64
CA VAL A 215 -19.29 9.11 -1.37
C VAL A 215 -20.45 9.20 -2.36
N TRP A 216 -20.23 8.82 -3.63
CA TRP A 216 -21.30 8.75 -4.63
C TRP A 216 -22.37 7.72 -4.27
N ILE A 217 -21.99 6.54 -3.76
CA ILE A 217 -22.93 5.46 -3.42
C ILE A 217 -23.67 5.77 -2.11
N SER A 218 -22.94 6.04 -1.02
CA SER A 218 -23.53 6.35 0.28
C SER A 218 -22.57 7.22 1.11
N PRO A 219 -22.87 8.53 1.26
CA PRO A 219 -22.08 9.43 2.09
C PRO A 219 -21.95 8.95 3.55
N LEU A 220 -22.98 8.26 4.09
CA LEU A 220 -22.98 7.76 5.46
C LEU A 220 -21.92 6.66 5.65
N LEU A 221 -21.92 5.64 4.78
CA LEU A 221 -20.93 4.56 4.84
C LEU A 221 -19.51 5.08 4.54
N ALA A 222 -19.38 6.07 3.67
CA ALA A 222 -18.12 6.73 3.38
C ALA A 222 -17.55 7.44 4.62
N ILE A 223 -18.36 8.15 5.41
CA ILE A 223 -17.91 8.81 6.65
C ILE A 223 -17.40 7.78 7.66
N VAL A 224 -18.12 6.66 7.84
CA VAL A 224 -17.71 5.58 8.74
C VAL A 224 -16.34 5.03 8.37
N ALA A 225 -16.14 4.72 7.08
CA ALA A 225 -14.85 4.26 6.58
C ALA A 225 -13.75 5.35 6.67
N LEU A 226 -14.10 6.61 6.45
CA LEU A 226 -13.16 7.72 6.51
C LEU A 226 -12.67 7.94 7.94
N VAL A 227 -13.50 7.73 8.97
CA VAL A 227 -13.11 7.84 10.39
C VAL A 227 -12.10 6.76 10.79
N THR A 228 -12.09 5.60 10.13
CA THR A 228 -11.10 4.55 10.42
C THR A 228 -9.69 4.93 9.97
N VAL A 229 -9.55 5.80 8.96
CA VAL A 229 -8.26 6.26 8.45
C VAL A 229 -7.46 7.07 9.48
N PRO A 230 -7.95 8.19 10.06
CA PRO A 230 -7.22 8.95 11.07
C PRO A 230 -7.02 8.13 12.34
N LEU A 231 -7.95 7.24 12.70
CA LEU A 231 -7.76 6.33 13.84
C LEU A 231 -6.60 5.36 13.60
N SER A 232 -6.50 4.79 12.39
CA SER A 232 -5.38 3.93 12.00
C SER A 232 -4.06 4.70 12.02
N ILE A 233 -4.02 5.91 11.46
CA ILE A 233 -2.84 6.78 11.49
C ILE A 233 -2.43 7.09 12.93
N LEU A 234 -3.38 7.43 13.80
CA LEU A 234 -3.12 7.73 15.20
C LEU A 234 -2.48 6.52 15.92
N VAL A 235 -3.07 5.34 15.79
CA VAL A 235 -2.56 4.10 16.38
C VAL A 235 -1.14 3.81 15.85
N THR A 236 -0.95 3.87 14.54
CA THR A 236 0.38 3.66 13.93
C THR A 236 1.40 4.66 14.45
N VAL A 237 1.09 5.96 14.47
CA VAL A 237 2.02 7.01 14.92
C VAL A 237 2.37 6.84 16.40
N LEU A 238 1.39 6.55 17.26
CA LEU A 238 1.62 6.35 18.69
C LEU A 238 2.53 5.14 18.97
N VAL A 239 2.28 4.02 18.30
CA VAL A 239 3.08 2.79 18.47
C VAL A 239 4.46 2.96 17.82
N ALA A 240 4.52 3.52 16.61
CA ALA A 240 5.78 3.76 15.90
C ALA A 240 6.70 4.70 16.67
N ARG A 241 6.20 5.79 17.26
CA ARG A 241 7.01 6.71 18.09
C ARG A 241 7.65 6.00 19.29
N ARG A 242 6.95 5.05 19.91
CA ARG A 242 7.49 4.25 21.02
C ARG A 242 8.51 3.22 20.52
N SER A 243 8.19 2.53 19.43
CA SER A 243 9.07 1.54 18.81
C SER A 243 10.38 2.17 18.32
N GLN A 244 10.32 3.36 17.69
CA GLN A 244 11.49 4.10 17.21
C GLN A 244 12.50 4.40 18.32
N LYS A 245 12.04 4.74 19.54
CA LYS A 245 12.93 4.94 20.69
C LYS A 245 13.67 3.65 21.08
N GLN A 246 12.99 2.50 21.04
CA GLN A 246 13.60 1.21 21.34
C GLN A 246 14.55 0.75 20.22
N PHE A 247 14.20 1.02 18.95
CA PHE A 247 15.13 0.79 17.84
C PHE A 247 16.39 1.63 17.97
N ALA A 248 16.28 2.92 18.32
CA ALA A 248 17.46 3.76 18.58
C ALA A 248 18.34 3.18 19.70
N ALA A 249 17.74 2.69 20.78
CA ALA A 249 18.46 1.99 21.84
C ALA A 249 19.11 0.69 21.35
N GLN A 250 18.39 -0.13 20.56
CA GLN A 250 18.91 -1.34 19.94
C GLN A 250 20.15 -1.03 19.08
N TRP A 251 20.10 -0.02 18.21
CA TRP A 251 21.24 0.38 17.38
C TRP A 251 22.45 0.84 18.18
N ALA A 252 22.22 1.64 19.23
CA ALA A 252 23.28 2.05 20.15
C ALA A 252 23.94 0.84 20.84
N ARG A 253 23.14 -0.12 21.33
CA ARG A 253 23.65 -1.35 21.96
C ARG A 253 24.38 -2.27 20.98
N THR A 254 23.90 -2.38 19.74
CA THR A 254 24.60 -3.10 18.67
C THR A 254 25.97 -2.49 18.41
N GLY A 255 26.07 -1.15 18.35
CA GLY A 255 27.34 -0.45 18.20
C GLY A 255 28.32 -0.76 19.34
N THR A 256 27.86 -0.69 20.60
CA THR A 256 28.68 -1.04 21.77
C THR A 256 29.14 -2.50 21.74
N LEU A 257 28.24 -3.45 21.43
CA LEU A 257 28.57 -4.86 21.34
C LEU A 257 29.58 -5.15 20.22
N ASN A 258 29.37 -4.56 19.04
CA ASN A 258 30.28 -4.72 17.90
C ASN A 258 31.65 -4.11 18.18
N GLY A 259 31.72 -2.95 18.85
CA GLY A 259 32.98 -2.36 19.28
C GLY A 259 33.74 -3.26 20.26
N HIS A 260 33.04 -3.89 21.21
CA HIS A 260 33.66 -4.89 22.09
C HIS A 260 34.19 -6.09 21.31
N VAL A 261 33.39 -6.62 20.37
CA VAL A 261 33.83 -7.73 19.50
C VAL A 261 35.07 -7.35 18.70
N GLU A 262 35.10 -6.17 18.08
CA GLU A 262 36.26 -5.68 17.31
C GLU A 262 37.51 -5.54 18.19
N GLN A 263 37.37 -4.98 19.39
CA GLN A 263 38.47 -4.85 20.36
C GLN A 263 38.99 -6.21 20.81
N MET A 264 38.11 -7.17 21.11
CA MET A 264 38.51 -8.52 21.52
C MET A 264 39.16 -9.30 20.37
N HIS A 265 38.71 -9.07 19.13
CA HIS A 265 39.26 -9.73 17.95
C HIS A 265 40.63 -9.15 17.57
N THR A 266 40.79 -7.83 17.63
CA THR A 266 42.07 -7.14 17.37
C THR A 266 43.08 -7.39 18.50
N GLY A 267 42.61 -7.36 19.76
CA GLY A 267 43.41 -7.58 20.96
C GLY A 267 43.51 -9.05 21.40
N HIS A 268 43.18 -10.01 20.53
CA HIS A 268 43.03 -11.42 20.90
C HIS A 268 44.26 -12.00 21.62
N ALA A 269 45.46 -11.71 21.10
CA ALA A 269 46.72 -12.15 21.69
C ALA A 269 46.91 -11.58 23.12
N LEU A 270 46.60 -10.31 23.34
CA LEU A 270 46.66 -9.70 24.68
C LEU A 270 45.67 -10.38 25.64
N VAL A 271 44.44 -10.61 25.21
CA VAL A 271 43.43 -11.27 26.05
C VAL A 271 43.86 -12.67 26.46
N GLN A 272 44.52 -13.41 25.57
CA GLN A 272 45.10 -14.72 25.87
C GLN A 272 46.29 -14.64 26.84
N VAL A 273 47.29 -13.80 26.54
CA VAL A 273 48.52 -13.69 27.33
C VAL A 273 48.23 -13.22 28.76
N PHE A 274 47.29 -12.29 28.94
CA PHE A 274 46.89 -11.80 30.27
C PHE A 274 45.79 -12.64 30.93
N GLY A 275 45.34 -13.75 30.32
CA GLY A 275 44.33 -14.64 30.90
C GLY A 275 42.95 -14.00 31.11
N ARG A 276 42.61 -12.93 30.37
CA ARG A 276 41.38 -12.11 30.59
C ARG A 276 40.14 -12.62 29.84
N ARG A 277 40.22 -13.78 29.19
CA ARG A 277 39.13 -14.37 28.38
C ARG A 277 37.78 -14.40 29.10
N ARG A 278 37.74 -14.80 30.37
CA ARG A 278 36.47 -14.92 31.12
C ARG A 278 35.81 -13.57 31.31
N LYS A 279 36.58 -12.55 31.71
CA LYS A 279 36.11 -11.17 31.84
C LYS A 279 35.57 -10.61 30.51
N ALA A 280 36.26 -10.88 29.40
CA ALA A 280 35.81 -10.46 28.07
C ALA A 280 34.48 -11.10 27.66
N ILE A 281 34.26 -12.38 28.01
CA ILE A 281 33.00 -13.10 27.78
C ILE A 281 31.89 -12.54 28.69
N ASP A 282 32.19 -12.26 29.96
CA ASP A 282 31.22 -11.71 30.90
C ASP A 282 30.74 -10.32 30.45
N GLU A 283 31.66 -9.46 30.00
CA GLU A 283 31.33 -8.15 29.41
C GLU A 283 30.51 -8.30 28.12
N PHE A 284 30.88 -9.24 27.23
CA PHE A 284 30.10 -9.55 26.03
C PHE A 284 28.67 -9.97 26.39
N ASN A 285 28.50 -10.87 27.36
CA ASN A 285 27.19 -11.37 27.79
C ASN A 285 26.31 -10.25 28.36
N GLN A 286 26.89 -9.33 29.14
CA GLN A 286 26.16 -8.16 29.66
C GLN A 286 25.68 -7.24 28.53
N GLN A 287 26.55 -6.92 27.58
CA GLN A 287 26.17 -6.08 26.43
C GLN A 287 25.15 -6.78 25.52
N ASN A 288 25.31 -8.10 25.31
CA ASN A 288 24.39 -8.90 24.53
C ASN A 288 23.01 -8.99 25.17
N GLN A 289 22.92 -9.11 26.50
CA GLN A 289 21.65 -9.09 27.22
C GLN A 289 20.96 -7.74 27.09
N ALA A 290 21.69 -6.63 27.21
CA ALA A 290 21.14 -5.29 27.01
C ALA A 290 20.65 -5.08 25.56
N LEU A 291 21.37 -5.62 24.58
CA LEU A 291 20.94 -5.63 23.17
C LEU A 291 19.68 -6.47 22.98
N TYR A 292 19.60 -7.66 23.59
CA TYR A 292 18.43 -8.53 23.55
C TYR A 292 17.19 -7.83 24.08
N GLU A 293 17.26 -7.19 25.25
CA GLU A 293 16.11 -6.48 25.84
C GLU A 293 15.62 -5.32 24.97
N ALA A 294 16.55 -4.51 24.44
CA ALA A 294 16.20 -3.42 23.53
C ALA A 294 15.56 -3.95 22.24
N SER A 295 16.12 -5.02 21.67
CA SER A 295 15.63 -5.64 20.44
C SER A 295 14.25 -6.27 20.63
N PHE A 296 14.05 -6.98 21.73
CA PHE A 296 12.75 -7.59 22.06
C PHE A 296 11.67 -6.53 22.19
N ARG A 297 11.92 -5.44 22.94
CA ARG A 297 10.96 -4.34 23.09
C ARG A 297 10.69 -3.64 21.76
N ALA A 298 11.72 -3.40 20.94
CA ALA A 298 11.57 -2.76 19.64
C ALA A 298 10.70 -3.59 18.68
N GLN A 299 11.01 -4.88 18.56
CA GLN A 299 10.27 -5.80 17.69
C GLN A 299 8.86 -6.08 18.20
N PHE A 300 8.67 -6.26 19.51
CA PHE A 300 7.34 -6.46 20.09
C PHE A 300 6.43 -5.26 19.83
N LEU A 301 6.91 -4.04 20.09
CA LEU A 301 6.15 -2.82 19.80
C LEU A 301 5.84 -2.67 18.31
N SER A 302 6.81 -2.91 17.43
CA SER A 302 6.61 -2.84 15.98
C SER A 302 5.63 -3.92 15.49
N GLY A 303 5.68 -5.11 16.09
CA GLY A 303 4.85 -6.26 15.75
C GLY A 303 3.37 -6.07 16.09
N ILE A 304 3.05 -5.21 17.06
CA ILE A 304 1.66 -4.90 17.44
C ILE A 304 0.94 -4.07 16.36
N ILE A 305 1.66 -3.35 15.50
CA ILE A 305 1.05 -2.45 14.52
C ILE A 305 0.11 -3.21 13.57
N GLN A 306 0.57 -4.32 12.99
CA GLN A 306 -0.24 -5.09 12.03
C GLN A 306 -1.53 -5.67 12.67
N PRO A 307 -1.49 -6.38 13.82
CA PRO A 307 -2.69 -6.80 14.53
C PRO A 307 -3.62 -5.65 14.91
N ALA A 308 -3.09 -4.50 15.32
CA ALA A 308 -3.91 -3.34 15.69
C ALA A 308 -4.64 -2.76 14.47
N ILE A 309 -3.97 -2.63 13.32
CA ILE A 309 -4.59 -2.21 12.07
C ILE A 309 -5.63 -3.23 11.59
N ALA A 310 -5.32 -4.53 11.65
CA ALA A 310 -6.26 -5.59 11.30
C ALA A 310 -7.51 -5.57 12.20
N PHE A 311 -7.34 -5.34 13.51
CA PHE A 311 -8.45 -5.19 14.45
C PHE A 311 -9.34 -4.00 14.07
N LEU A 312 -8.77 -2.82 13.79
CA LEU A 312 -9.52 -1.67 13.32
C LEU A 312 -10.25 -1.96 12.00
N GLY A 313 -9.61 -2.68 11.08
CA GLY A 313 -10.22 -3.12 9.82
C GLY A 313 -11.43 -4.03 10.06
N ASN A 314 -11.34 -5.00 10.98
CA ASN A 314 -12.44 -5.89 11.33
C ASN A 314 -13.59 -5.15 12.01
N VAL A 315 -13.29 -4.20 12.91
CA VAL A 315 -14.32 -3.35 13.52
C VAL A 315 -15.02 -2.53 12.44
N ASN A 316 -14.28 -1.91 11.53
CA ASN A 316 -14.85 -1.17 10.42
C ASN A 316 -15.74 -2.04 9.52
N TYR A 317 -15.29 -3.26 9.19
CA TYR A 317 -16.08 -4.22 8.44
C TYR A 317 -17.42 -4.53 9.14
N VAL A 318 -17.39 -4.83 10.44
CA VAL A 318 -18.62 -5.10 11.23
C VAL A 318 -19.56 -3.90 11.23
N VAL A 319 -19.04 -2.68 11.43
CA VAL A 319 -19.85 -1.46 11.44
C VAL A 319 -20.47 -1.21 10.07
N ILE A 320 -19.71 -1.34 8.98
CA ILE A 320 -20.21 -1.21 7.60
C ILE A 320 -21.26 -2.28 7.30
N ALA A 321 -21.04 -3.53 7.70
CA ALA A 321 -22.00 -4.61 7.47
C ALA A 321 -23.31 -4.39 8.24
N ALA A 322 -23.24 -3.95 9.50
CA ALA A 322 -24.41 -3.67 10.32
C ALA A 322 -25.21 -2.46 9.81
N LEU A 323 -24.54 -1.34 9.54
CA LEU A 323 -25.20 -0.13 9.01
C LEU A 323 -25.69 -0.33 7.57
N GLY A 324 -24.89 -0.98 6.73
CA GLY A 324 -25.26 -1.35 5.37
C GLY A 324 -26.49 -2.26 5.36
N GLY A 325 -26.50 -3.31 6.18
CA GLY A 325 -27.65 -4.19 6.33
C GLY A 325 -28.92 -3.46 6.79
N TYR A 326 -28.81 -2.50 7.71
CA TYR A 326 -29.92 -1.65 8.11
C TYR A 326 -30.43 -0.74 6.97
N LEU A 327 -29.53 -0.17 6.17
CA LEU A 327 -29.91 0.65 5.01
C LEU A 327 -30.58 -0.17 3.91
N VAL A 328 -30.15 -1.42 3.71
CA VAL A 328 -30.81 -2.36 2.78
C VAL A 328 -32.19 -2.76 3.30
N ALA A 329 -32.30 -3.07 4.59
CA ALA A 329 -33.57 -3.45 5.22
C ALA A 329 -34.61 -2.31 5.20
N SER A 330 -34.16 -1.06 5.24
CA SER A 330 -35.04 0.12 5.10
C SER A 330 -35.33 0.51 3.64
N GLY A 331 -34.77 -0.21 2.66
CA GLY A 331 -34.94 0.07 1.24
C GLY A 331 -34.20 1.31 0.73
N ALA A 332 -33.28 1.88 1.53
CA ALA A 332 -32.53 3.09 1.18
C ALA A 332 -31.41 2.84 0.16
N ILE A 333 -30.83 1.64 0.17
CA ILE A 333 -29.80 1.20 -0.77
C ILE A 333 -30.05 -0.24 -1.21
N THR A 334 -29.46 -0.62 -2.35
CA THR A 334 -29.40 -2.01 -2.80
C THR A 334 -28.35 -2.81 -2.00
N LEU A 335 -28.45 -4.14 -2.03
CA LEU A 335 -27.54 -5.01 -1.25
C LEU A 335 -26.08 -4.91 -1.72
N GLY A 336 -25.88 -4.84 -3.03
CA GLY A 336 -24.56 -4.68 -3.65
C GLY A 336 -24.16 -3.24 -3.89
#